data_AF-A0A2G3NPL0-F1
#
_entry.id   AF-A0A2G3NPL0-F1
#
_cell.length_a   1.000
_cell.length_b   1.000
_cell.length_c   1.000
_cell.angle_alpha   90.00
_cell.angle_beta   90.00
_cell.angle_gamma   90.00
#
_symmetry.space_group_name_H-M   'P 1'
#
loop_
_entity.id
_entity.type
_entity.pdbx_description
1 polymer ?
#
loop_
_entity_poly.entity_id
_entity_poly.type
_entity_poly.pdbx_seq_one_letter_code
_entity_poly.pdbx_strand_id
1 'polypeptide(L)' 'MKHYQVVGFEDTSPVFWFTVTAENFSEALREIEKDYYMTDMTFQKLEITEVEELLKSILK' A
#
# COMPACT_ATOMS: atom_id res chain seq x y z
N MET A 1 -8.14 -3.15 12.97
CA MET A 1 -7.67 -2.56 11.70
C MET A 1 -6.21 -2.91 11.46
N LYS A 2 -5.91 -3.32 10.23
CA LYS A 2 -4.56 -3.62 9.73
C LYS A 2 -4.11 -2.52 8.78
N HIS A 3 -2.80 -2.36 8.61
CA HIS A 3 -2.22 -1.42 7.67
C HIS A 3 -1.56 -2.16 6.52
N TYR A 4 -1.83 -1.69 5.30
CA TYR A 4 -1.27 -2.24 4.07
C TYR A 4 -0.50 -1.13 3.37
N GLN A 5 0.79 -1.34 3.21
CA GLN A 5 1.65 -0.47 2.44
C GLN A 5 1.58 -0.86 0.97
N VAL A 6 1.35 0.11 0.11
CA VAL A 6 1.16 -0.08 -1.33
C VAL A 6 2.23 0.72 -2.06
N VAL A 7 3.06 0.05 -2.84
CA VAL A 7 4.17 0.67 -3.57
C VAL A 7 4.10 0.25 -5.03
N GLY A 8 4.01 1.24 -5.91
CA GLY A 8 4.11 1.05 -7.36
C GLY A 8 5.53 1.31 -7.84
N PHE A 9 6.01 0.50 -8.78
CA PHE A 9 7.35 0.59 -9.32
C PHE A 9 7.36 0.73 -10.84
N GLU A 10 8.34 1.49 -11.32
CA GLU A 10 8.79 1.50 -12.71
C GLU A 10 10.25 1.03 -12.73
N ASP A 11 10.52 -0.05 -13.48
CA ASP A 11 11.75 -0.85 -13.41
C ASP A 11 12.07 -1.30 -11.97
N THR A 12 12.93 -0.57 -11.27
CA THR A 12 13.31 -0.82 -9.87
C THR A 12 13.06 0.36 -8.94
N SER A 13 12.49 1.45 -9.46
CA SER A 13 12.28 2.70 -8.72
C SER A 13 10.82 2.85 -8.28
N PRO A 14 10.55 3.22 -7.02
CA PRO A 14 9.19 3.48 -6.56
C PRO A 14 8.67 4.79 -7.18
N VAL A 15 7.49 4.72 -7.79
CA VAL A 15 6.82 5.87 -8.44
C VAL A 15 5.65 6.42 -7.62
N PHE A 16 5.05 5.59 -6.76
CA PHE A 16 4.11 6.03 -5.73
C PHE A 16 4.15 5.11 -4.53
N TRP A 17 3.71 5.64 -3.40
CA TRP A 17 3.65 4.94 -2.13
C TRP A 17 2.51 5.51 -1.29
N PHE A 18 1.61 4.65 -0.84
CA PHE A 18 0.57 5.03 0.12
C PHE A 18 0.27 3.91 1.11
N THR A 19 -0.59 4.19 2.09
CA THR A 19 -1.00 3.22 3.11
C THR A 19 -2.51 3.17 3.20
N VAL A 20 -3.05 1.96 3.15
CA VAL A 20 -4.47 1.68 3.32
C VAL A 20 -4.69 1.02 4.67
N THR A 21 -5.68 1.50 5.40
CA THR A 21 -6.11 0.89 6.66
C THR A 21 -7.43 0.16 6.41
N ALA A 22 -7.48 -1.14 6.66
CA ALA A 22 -8.64 -2.00 6.40
C ALA A 22 -8.72 -3.14 7.42
N GLU A 23 -9.87 -3.82 7.55
CA GLU A 23 -10.00 -4.95 8.48
C GLU A 23 -9.27 -6.21 7.97
N ASN A 24 -9.12 -6.34 6.65
CA ASN A 24 -8.45 -7.47 6.01
C ASN A 24 -7.94 -7.11 4.61
N PHE A 25 -7.17 -8.02 4.01
CA PHE A 25 -6.56 -7.82 2.70
C PHE A 25 -7.60 -7.64 1.58
N SER A 26 -8.73 -8.35 1.62
CA SER A 26 -9.78 -8.22 0.60
C SER A 26 -10.45 -6.85 0.62
N GLU A 27 -10.65 -6.27 1.80
CA GLU A 27 -11.13 -4.90 1.95
C GLU A 27 -10.06 -3.89 1.50
N ALA A 28 -8.79 -4.13 1.85
CA ALA A 28 -7.68 -3.30 1.39
C ALA A 28 -7.61 -3.23 -0.14
N LEU A 29 -7.73 -4.37 -0.84
CA LEU A 29 -7.74 -4.42 -2.30
C LEU A 29 -8.86 -3.56 -2.90
N ARG A 30 -10.07 -3.61 -2.33
CA ARG A 30 -11.20 -2.79 -2.81
C ARG A 30 -10.96 -1.30 -2.66
N GLU A 31 -10.24 -0.88 -1.62
CA GLU A 31 -9.88 0.53 -1.45
C GLU A 31 -8.72 0.92 -2.38
N ILE A 32 -7.73 0.05 -2.56
CA ILE A 32 -6.61 0.25 -3.50
C ILE A 32 -7.12 0.42 -4.93
N GLU A 33 -8.05 -0.42 -5.38
CA GLU A 33 -8.62 -0.37 -6.75
C GLU A 33 -9.33 0.94 -7.07
N LYS A 34 -9.77 1.70 -6.06
CA LYS A 34 -10.42 3.01 -6.24
C LYS A 34 -9.42 4.16 -6.31
N ASP A 35 -8.17 3.92 -5.97
CA ASP A 35 -7.16 4.96 -5.89
C ASP A 35 -6.74 5.45 -7.28
N TYR A 36 -6.50 6.76 -7.41
CA TYR A 36 -6.04 7.41 -8.63
C TYR A 36 -4.79 6.72 -9.23
N TYR A 37 -3.89 6.21 -8.38
CA TYR A 37 -2.70 5.49 -8.84
C TYR A 37 -3.03 4.21 -9.62
N MET A 38 -4.17 3.58 -9.36
CA MET A 38 -4.60 2.37 -10.05
C MET A 38 -5.37 2.68 -11.35
N THR A 39 -6.04 3.83 -11.43
CA THR A 39 -6.91 4.18 -12.57
C THR A 39 -6.21 5.00 -13.63
N ASP A 40 -5.28 5.88 -13.25
CA ASP A 40 -4.77 6.94 -14.12
C ASP A 40 -3.25 6.89 -14.32
N MET A 41 -2.55 5.96 -13.66
CA MET A 41 -1.11 5.78 -13.80
C MET A 41 -0.74 4.39 -14.33
N THR A 42 0.29 4.36 -15.18
CA THR A 42 0.92 3.11 -15.61
C THR A 42 2.14 2.82 -14.75
N PHE A 43 2.27 1.58 -14.28
CA PHE A 43 3.43 1.09 -13.54
C PHE A 43 3.71 -0.36 -13.96
N GLN A 44 4.93 -0.85 -13.73
CA GLN A 44 5.32 -2.21 -14.13
C GLN A 44 5.04 -3.25 -13.03
N LYS A 45 5.09 -2.84 -11.76
CA LYS A 45 4.88 -3.73 -10.61
C LYS A 45 4.18 -3.00 -9.47
N LEU A 46 3.27 -3.72 -8.80
CA LEU A 46 2.68 -3.31 -7.54
C LEU A 46 3.11 -4.28 -6.44
N GLU A 47 3.57 -3.76 -5.32
CA GLU A 47 3.77 -4.53 -4.09
C GLU A 47 2.81 -4.04 -3.01
N ILE A 48 2.16 -5.00 -2.35
CA ILE A 48 1.27 -4.74 -1.23
C ILE A 48 1.74 -5.58 -0.05
N THR A 49 2.10 -4.92 1.05
CA THR A 49 2.64 -5.56 2.25
C THR A 49 1.80 -5.19 3.46
N GLU A 50 1.31 -6.18 4.20
CA GLU A 50 0.72 -5.93 5.52
C GLU A 50 1.85 -5.51 6.47
N VAL A 51 1.73 -4.32 7.07
CA VAL A 51 2.71 -3.77 7.99
C VAL A 51 2.11 -3.72 9.39
N GLU A 52 2.84 -4.27 10.37
CA GLU A 52 2.51 -4.09 11.78
C GLU A 52 2.81 -2.65 12.18
N GLU A 53 2.01 -2.07 13.09
CA GLU A 53 2.25 -0.74 13.69
C GLU A 53 3.58 -0.75 14.48
N LEU A 54 4.70 -0.58 13.77
CA LEU A 54 6.06 -0.56 14.30
C LEU A 54 6.39 0.74 15.04
N LEU A 55 5.39 1.56 15.39
CA LEU A 55 5.55 2.82 16.11
C LEU A 55 5.48 2.66 17.65
N LYS A 56 5.08 1.50 18.18
CA LYS A 56 5.10 1.27 19.63
C LYS A 56 6.44 0.78 20.19
N SER A 57 7.39 0.35 19.36
CA SER A 57 8.70 -0.17 19.83
C SER A 57 9.85 0.82 19.75
N ILE A 58 9.73 1.92 18.99
CA ILE A 58 10.79 2.93 18.87
C ILE A 58 10.68 4.00 19.97
N LEU A 59 9.54 4.07 20.68
CA LEU A 59 9.25 5.07 21.71
C LEU A 59 9.15 4.48 23.14
N LYS A 60 9.81 3.36 23.42
CA LYS A 60 9.86 2.78 24.77
C LYS A 60 11.26 2.76 25.36
#